data_AF-A0A2I0T1A3-F1
#
_entry.id   AF-A0A2I0T1A3-F1
#
_cell.length_a   1.000
_cell.length_b   1.000
_cell.length_c   1.000
_cell.angle_alpha   90.00
_cell.angle_beta   90.00
_cell.angle_gamma   90.00
#
_symmetry.space_group_name_H-M   'P 1'
#
loop_
_entity.id
_entity.type
_entity.pdbx_description
1 polymer ?
#
loop_
_entity_poly.entity_id
_entity_poly.type
_entity_poly.pdbx_seq_one_letter_code
_entity_poly.pdbx_strand_id
1 'polypeptide(L)'
;MLFLLIEEQAKDASMGPILEFVVSENIMEKLFLWSLRREFTDETKIEQLKMYEMLVTQSHQPLLHHKPILKPLMMLLSSCSGTATPTVETELVVLLNQLCSIIAKDPSILELFFHTSEDQGAANFLIFSLLIPFIHREGTVGQQARDALLFIMSLSAENKVVANHIAENTYFCPFNKC
;
A
#
# COMPACT_ATOMS: atom_id res chain seq x y z
N MET A 1 -10.74 5.93 18.05
CA MET A 1 -11.35 5.21 16.90
C MET A 1 -10.38 4.20 16.30
N LEU A 2 -9.16 4.60 15.90
CA LEU A 2 -8.19 3.65 15.31
C LEU A 2 -7.89 2.41 16.18
N PHE A 3 -7.56 2.63 17.45
CA PHE A 3 -7.32 1.53 18.40
C PHE A 3 -8.51 0.60 18.57
N LEU A 4 -9.74 1.13 18.49
CA LEU A 4 -10.94 0.31 18.57
C LEU A 4 -11.09 -0.58 17.34
N LEU A 5 -10.75 -0.08 16.15
CA LEU A 5 -10.75 -0.87 14.91
C LEU A 5 -9.63 -1.92 14.90
N ILE A 6 -8.48 -1.64 15.50
CA ILE A 6 -7.35 -2.58 15.62
C ILE A 6 -7.72 -3.75 16.53
N GLU A 7 -8.26 -3.45 17.71
CA GLU A 7 -8.64 -4.45 18.72
C GLU A 7 -9.94 -5.20 18.39
N GLU A 8 -10.70 -4.73 17.39
CA GLU A 8 -11.97 -5.35 17.02
C GLU A 8 -11.76 -6.74 16.43
N GLN A 9 -12.34 -7.73 17.11
CA GLN A 9 -12.42 -9.09 16.61
C GLN A 9 -13.78 -9.32 15.94
N ALA A 10 -13.76 -9.93 14.76
CA ALA A 10 -14.96 -10.44 14.12
C ALA A 10 -15.57 -11.54 14.99
N LYS A 11 -16.86 -11.42 15.34
CA LYS A 11 -17.62 -12.55 15.87
C LYS A 11 -18.27 -13.24 14.69
N ASP A 12 -17.90 -14.51 14.47
CA ASP A 12 -18.19 -15.28 13.27
C ASP A 12 -17.57 -14.67 12.00
N ALA A 13 -17.74 -15.28 10.83
CA ALA A 13 -17.17 -14.82 9.55
C ALA A 13 -17.76 -13.48 9.04
N SER A 14 -18.29 -12.64 9.94
CA SER A 14 -18.91 -11.35 9.67
C SER A 14 -17.97 -10.20 10.04
N MET A 15 -18.20 -9.06 9.40
CA MET A 15 -17.51 -7.81 9.69
C MET A 15 -17.84 -7.33 11.11
N GLY A 16 -16.85 -6.83 11.85
CA GLY A 16 -17.10 -6.20 13.15
C GLY A 16 -17.84 -4.87 13.00
N PRO A 17 -18.62 -4.45 14.01
CA PRO A 17 -19.45 -3.25 13.91
C PRO A 17 -18.66 -1.95 13.66
N ILE A 18 -17.42 -1.85 14.16
CA ILE A 18 -16.56 -0.68 13.92
C ILE A 18 -16.06 -0.69 12.49
N LEU A 19 -15.60 -1.83 11.98
CA LEU A 19 -15.23 -1.96 10.57
C LEU A 19 -16.43 -1.68 9.65
N GLU A 20 -17.62 -2.18 10.00
CA GLU A 20 -18.87 -1.92 9.28
C GLU A 20 -19.19 -0.43 9.23
N PHE A 21 -19.08 0.26 10.36
CA PHE A 21 -19.26 1.70 10.41
C PHE A 21 -18.22 2.43 9.55
N VAL A 22 -16.94 2.08 9.65
CA VAL A 22 -15.85 2.70 8.89
C VAL A 22 -16.06 2.54 7.38
N VAL A 23 -16.49 1.36 6.94
CA VAL A 23 -16.75 1.01 5.54
C VAL A 23 -18.02 1.70 5.03
N SER A 24 -19.15 1.58 5.73
CA SER A 24 -20.44 2.15 5.32
C SER A 24 -20.39 3.68 5.25
N GLU A 25 -19.70 4.32 6.20
CA GLU A 25 -19.57 5.77 6.24
C GLU A 25 -18.39 6.31 5.42
N ASN A 26 -17.63 5.45 4.72
CA ASN A 26 -16.44 5.84 3.95
C ASN A 26 -15.49 6.75 4.75
N ILE A 27 -15.24 6.40 6.01
CA ILE A 27 -14.51 7.26 6.94
C ILE A 27 -13.08 7.54 6.45
N MET A 28 -12.42 6.53 5.86
CA MET A 28 -11.06 6.66 5.33
C MET A 28 -10.98 7.63 4.14
N GLU A 29 -11.96 7.59 3.23
CA GLU A 29 -12.02 8.50 2.08
C GLU A 29 -12.30 9.93 2.55
N LYS A 30 -13.26 10.10 3.47
CA LYS A 30 -13.57 11.42 4.07
C LYS A 30 -12.36 12.02 4.76
N LEU A 31 -11.58 11.22 5.51
CA LEU A 31 -10.35 11.66 6.17
C LEU A 31 -9.29 12.10 5.16
N PHE A 32 -9.04 11.30 4.12
CA PHE A 32 -8.10 11.64 3.07
C PHE A 32 -8.50 12.94 2.35
N LEU A 33 -9.75 13.06 1.90
CA LEU A 33 -10.24 14.26 1.22
C LEU A 33 -10.20 15.51 2.14
N TRP A 34 -10.48 15.34 3.43
CA TRP A 34 -10.37 16.43 4.39
C TRP A 34 -8.93 16.94 4.51
N SER A 35 -7.95 16.03 4.56
CA SER A 35 -6.53 16.40 4.58
C SER A 35 -6.08 17.08 3.28
N LEU A 36 -6.58 16.61 2.13
CA LEU A 36 -6.24 17.16 0.82
C LEU A 36 -6.67 18.62 0.68
N ARG A 37 -7.82 18.99 1.26
CA ARG A 37 -8.34 20.36 1.26
C ARG A 37 -7.52 21.34 2.09
N ARG A 38 -6.64 20.86 2.98
CA ARG A 38 -5.82 21.68 3.88
C ARG A 38 -4.33 21.60 3.51
N GLU A 39 -4.03 21.78 2.23
CA GLU A 39 -2.66 21.83 1.67
C GLU A 39 -1.87 20.52 1.75
N PHE A 40 -2.41 19.47 2.37
CA PHE A 40 -1.86 18.13 2.46
C PHE A 40 -0.36 18.10 2.80
N THR A 41 -0.05 18.72 3.94
CA THR A 41 1.30 18.89 4.47
C THR A 41 2.01 17.55 4.71
N ASP A 42 3.35 17.57 4.73
CA ASP A 42 4.16 16.39 5.03
C ASP A 42 3.82 15.75 6.37
N GLU A 43 3.52 16.55 7.39
CA GLU A 43 3.07 16.06 8.70
C GLU A 43 1.77 15.26 8.56
N THR A 44 0.81 15.77 7.78
CA THR A 44 -0.46 15.07 7.55
C THR A 44 -0.25 13.78 6.74
N LYS A 45 0.66 13.78 5.77
CA LYS A 45 1.05 12.57 5.02
C LYS A 45 1.65 11.52 5.95
N ILE A 46 2.60 11.92 6.80
CA ILE A 46 3.27 11.03 7.76
C ILE A 46 2.25 10.39 8.70
N GLU A 47 1.33 11.18 9.29
CA GLU A 47 0.31 10.65 10.19
C GLU A 47 -0.65 9.68 9.48
N GLN A 48 -1.02 9.93 8.22
CA GLN A 48 -1.83 8.98 7.45
C GLN A 48 -1.07 7.72 7.06
N LEU A 49 0.21 7.82 6.71
CA LEU A 49 1.04 6.66 6.39
C LEU A 49 1.19 5.75 7.62
N LYS A 50 1.50 6.33 8.79
CA LYS A 50 1.58 5.62 10.08
C LYS A 50 0.23 5.01 10.48
N MET A 51 -0.85 5.74 10.26
CA MET A 51 -2.20 5.23 10.50
C MET A 51 -2.46 3.96 9.68
N TYR A 52 -2.17 3.98 8.39
CA TYR A 52 -2.32 2.79 7.53
C TYR A 52 -1.36 1.68 7.92
N GLU A 53 -0.11 2.00 8.27
CA GLU A 53 0.88 1.02 8.73
C GLU A 53 0.38 0.27 9.95
N MET A 54 -0.13 0.98 10.96
CA MET A 54 -0.73 0.36 12.15
C MET A 54 -1.95 -0.49 11.81
N LEU A 55 -2.84 0.00 10.94
CA LEU A 55 -4.06 -0.72 10.57
C LEU A 55 -3.74 -2.03 9.84
N VAL A 56 -2.82 -2.02 8.88
CA VAL A 56 -2.52 -3.24 8.10
C VAL A 56 -1.67 -4.25 8.86
N THR A 57 -0.92 -3.81 9.88
CA THR A 57 -0.04 -4.68 10.67
C THR A 57 -0.69 -5.23 11.95
N GLN A 58 -1.60 -4.47 12.58
CA GLN A 58 -2.11 -4.79 13.92
C GLN A 58 -3.58 -5.22 13.92
N SER A 59 -4.36 -4.92 12.89
CA SER A 59 -5.79 -5.29 12.87
C SER A 59 -5.98 -6.80 12.73
N HIS A 60 -6.93 -7.33 13.49
CA HIS A 60 -7.30 -8.75 13.47
C HIS A 60 -8.12 -9.15 12.24
N GLN A 61 -8.74 -8.18 11.57
CA GLN A 61 -9.61 -8.36 10.41
C GLN A 61 -8.87 -7.98 9.11
N PRO A 62 -9.19 -8.62 7.96
CA PRO A 62 -8.52 -8.35 6.69
C PRO A 62 -8.99 -7.04 6.04
N LEU A 63 -8.56 -5.90 6.59
CA LEU A 63 -9.04 -4.56 6.20
C LEU A 63 -8.89 -4.25 4.70
N LEU A 64 -7.82 -4.73 4.07
CA LEU A 64 -7.53 -4.47 2.66
C LEU A 64 -8.50 -5.16 1.69
N HIS A 65 -9.31 -6.11 2.17
CA HIS A 65 -10.37 -6.71 1.35
C HIS A 65 -11.54 -5.75 1.09
N HIS A 66 -11.61 -4.62 1.79
CA HIS A 66 -12.70 -3.67 1.68
C HIS A 66 -12.30 -2.47 0.80
N LYS A 67 -12.98 -2.32 -0.34
CA LYS A 67 -12.76 -1.20 -1.28
C LYS A 67 -12.78 0.19 -0.62
N PRO A 68 -13.67 0.50 0.34
CA PRO A 68 -13.66 1.79 1.05
C PRO A 68 -12.40 2.08 1.88
N ILE A 69 -11.59 1.07 2.17
CA ILE A 69 -10.28 1.21 2.83
C ILE A 69 -9.15 1.20 1.79
N LEU A 70 -9.26 0.33 0.79
CA LEU A 70 -8.24 0.16 -0.23
C LEU A 70 -8.10 1.40 -1.13
N LYS A 71 -9.22 2.00 -1.56
CA LYS A 71 -9.20 3.15 -2.48
C LYS A 71 -8.50 4.38 -1.88
N PRO A 72 -8.80 4.82 -0.63
CA PRO A 72 -8.11 5.97 -0.05
C PRO A 72 -6.63 5.69 0.24
N LEU A 73 -6.26 4.43 0.56
CA LEU A 73 -4.86 4.02 0.63
C LEU A 73 -4.14 4.26 -0.70
N MET A 74 -4.75 3.86 -1.82
CA MET A 74 -4.17 4.07 -3.15
C MET A 74 -4.02 5.55 -3.51
N MET A 75 -5.01 6.37 -3.15
CA MET A 75 -4.94 7.81 -3.32
C MET A 75 -3.80 8.43 -2.49
N LEU A 76 -3.62 7.97 -1.24
CA LEU A 76 -2.52 8.38 -0.38
C LEU A 76 -1.15 8.02 -0.99
N LEU A 77 -0.96 6.76 -1.39
CA LEU A 77 0.30 6.34 -2.03
C LEU A 77 0.61 7.17 -3.28
N SER A 78 -0.42 7.45 -4.11
CA SER A 78 -0.27 8.26 -5.33
C SER A 78 0.17 9.67 -5.02
N SER A 79 -0.37 10.28 -3.95
CA SER A 79 -0.04 11.64 -3.52
C SER A 79 1.36 11.78 -2.90
N CYS A 80 2.04 10.68 -2.62
CA CYS A 80 3.44 10.65 -2.20
C CYS A 80 4.41 10.51 -3.39
N SER A 81 3.91 10.26 -4.61
CA SER A 81 4.75 10.17 -5.82
C SER A 81 5.33 11.53 -6.20
N GLY A 82 6.66 11.64 -6.29
CA GLY A 82 7.36 12.78 -6.91
C GLY A 82 7.49 14.07 -6.08
N THR A 83 6.79 14.20 -4.95
CA THR A 83 6.84 15.41 -4.11
C THR A 83 7.09 15.14 -2.62
N ALA A 84 7.58 13.95 -2.27
CA ALA A 84 7.80 13.57 -0.87
C ALA A 84 9.16 14.07 -0.36
N THR A 85 9.17 14.62 0.85
CA THR A 85 10.41 14.88 1.58
C THR A 85 11.00 13.59 2.14
N PRO A 86 12.31 13.55 2.50
CA PRO A 86 12.94 12.33 3.00
C PRO A 86 12.26 11.69 4.22
N THR A 87 11.61 12.50 5.06
CA THR A 87 10.83 12.03 6.20
C THR A 87 9.56 11.30 5.76
N VAL A 88 8.82 11.85 4.80
CA VAL A 88 7.64 11.20 4.19
C VAL A 88 8.06 9.92 3.45
N GLU A 89 9.16 9.96 2.70
CA GLU A 89 9.69 8.80 1.98
C GLU A 89 10.03 7.64 2.92
N THR A 90 10.54 7.93 4.12
CA THR A 90 10.85 6.91 5.13
C THR A 90 9.59 6.16 5.54
N GLU A 91 8.55 6.88 5.94
CA GLU A 91 7.27 6.28 6.35
C GLU A 91 6.55 5.59 5.18
N LEU A 92 6.68 6.14 3.97
CA LEU A 92 6.13 5.53 2.76
C LEU A 92 6.76 4.17 2.50
N VAL A 93 8.09 4.06 2.57
CA VAL A 93 8.79 2.79 2.31
C VAL A 93 8.47 1.75 3.38
N VAL A 94 8.29 2.16 4.65
CA VAL A 94 7.82 1.26 5.71
C VAL A 94 6.46 0.67 5.34
N LEU A 95 5.49 1.51 4.97
CA LEU A 95 4.16 1.05 4.59
C LEU A 95 4.19 0.16 3.34
N LEU A 96 4.96 0.55 2.31
CA LEU A 96 5.11 -0.26 1.09
C LEU A 96 5.71 -1.65 1.39
N ASN A 97 6.67 -1.74 2.30
CA ASN A 97 7.25 -3.01 2.73
C ASN A 97 6.19 -3.90 3.41
N GLN A 98 5.39 -3.35 4.33
CA GLN A 98 4.31 -4.10 4.98
C GLN A 98 3.26 -4.58 3.98
N LEU A 99 2.86 -3.72 3.04
CA LEU A 99 1.92 -4.09 1.98
C LEU A 99 2.50 -5.23 1.12
N CYS A 100 3.76 -5.17 0.73
CA CYS A 100 4.39 -6.25 -0.04
C CYS A 100 4.44 -7.58 0.72
N SER A 101 4.71 -7.54 2.02
CA SER A 101 4.67 -8.71 2.90
C SER A 101 3.27 -9.32 2.99
N ILE A 102 2.23 -8.48 3.08
CA ILE A 102 0.82 -8.91 3.11
C ILE A 102 0.42 -9.53 1.77
N ILE A 103 0.74 -8.87 0.65
CA ILE A 103 0.43 -9.36 -0.70
C ILE A 103 1.15 -10.70 -0.97
N ALA A 104 2.39 -10.86 -0.49
CA ALA A 104 3.11 -12.13 -0.60
C ALA A 104 2.43 -13.29 0.15
N LYS A 105 1.75 -13.00 1.26
CA LYS A 105 1.01 -14.00 2.04
C LYS A 105 -0.39 -14.26 1.49
N ASP A 106 -1.03 -13.24 0.94
CA ASP A 106 -2.37 -13.31 0.33
C ASP A 106 -2.36 -12.62 -1.05
N PRO A 107 -2.02 -13.36 -2.13
CA PRO A 107 -1.98 -12.82 -3.48
C PRO A 107 -3.34 -12.32 -4.00
N SER A 108 -4.46 -12.71 -3.39
CA SER A 108 -5.80 -12.25 -3.81
C SER A 108 -5.99 -10.73 -3.60
N ILE A 109 -5.27 -10.15 -2.62
CA ILE A 109 -5.28 -8.71 -2.36
C ILE A 109 -4.72 -7.95 -3.57
N LEU A 110 -3.75 -8.52 -4.28
CA LEU A 110 -3.21 -7.95 -5.52
C LEU A 110 -4.32 -7.74 -6.56
N GLU A 111 -5.28 -8.67 -6.62
CA GLU A 111 -6.42 -8.56 -7.52
C GLU A 111 -7.35 -7.42 -7.13
N LEU A 112 -7.53 -7.17 -5.84
CA LEU A 112 -8.36 -6.05 -5.39
C LEU A 112 -7.76 -4.70 -5.74
N PHE A 113 -6.43 -4.59 -5.75
CA PHE A 113 -5.75 -3.41 -6.29
C PHE A 113 -6.04 -3.24 -7.80
N PHE A 114 -6.06 -4.31 -8.61
CA PHE A 114 -6.42 -4.24 -10.04
C PHE A 114 -7.84 -3.70 -10.27
N HIS A 115 -8.81 -4.07 -9.42
CA HIS A 115 -10.22 -3.73 -9.60
C HIS A 115 -10.63 -2.39 -8.97
N THR A 116 -9.71 -1.69 -8.30
CA THR A 116 -9.98 -0.44 -7.59
C THR A 116 -9.56 0.80 -8.39
N SER A 117 -8.67 0.66 -9.37
CA SER A 117 -8.41 1.69 -10.38
C SER A 117 -9.27 1.45 -11.62
N GLU A 118 -10.00 2.48 -12.07
CA GLU A 118 -10.73 2.44 -13.37
C GLU A 118 -9.76 2.23 -14.54
N ASP A 119 -8.50 2.67 -14.37
CA ASP A 119 -7.36 2.28 -15.19
C ASP A 119 -6.88 0.89 -14.78
N GLN A 120 -7.38 -0.14 -15.48
CA GLN A 120 -7.00 -1.53 -15.32
C GLN A 120 -5.47 -1.70 -15.41
N GLY A 121 -4.80 -1.85 -14.26
CA GLY A 121 -3.35 -2.14 -14.17
C GLY A 121 -2.53 -1.13 -13.36
N ALA A 122 -2.87 0.16 -13.36
CA ALA A 122 -2.02 1.22 -12.80
C ALA A 122 -1.80 1.11 -11.28
N ALA A 123 -2.79 0.59 -10.54
CA ALA A 123 -2.73 0.45 -9.09
C ALA A 123 -1.64 -0.53 -8.61
N ASN A 124 -1.49 -1.69 -9.25
CA ASN A 124 -0.41 -2.63 -8.89
C ASN A 124 0.95 -2.09 -9.27
N PHE A 125 1.00 -1.33 -10.35
CA PHE A 125 2.21 -0.65 -10.76
C PHE A 125 2.56 0.47 -9.80
N LEU A 126 1.60 1.03 -9.06
CA LEU A 126 1.90 2.12 -8.15
C LEU A 126 2.81 1.68 -7.00
N ILE A 127 2.48 0.59 -6.29
CA ILE A 127 3.31 0.10 -5.17
C ILE A 127 4.73 -0.20 -5.67
N PHE A 128 4.83 -0.88 -6.82
CA PHE A 128 6.11 -1.27 -7.38
C PHE A 128 6.89 -0.08 -7.93
N SER A 129 6.25 0.82 -8.68
CA SER A 129 6.85 2.03 -9.23
C SER A 129 7.32 2.98 -8.14
N LEU A 130 6.60 3.06 -7.02
CA LEU A 130 7.02 3.84 -5.87
C LEU A 130 8.26 3.24 -5.20
N LEU A 131 8.47 1.92 -5.23
CA LEU A 131 9.65 1.28 -4.62
C LEU A 131 10.93 1.48 -5.45
N ILE A 132 10.84 1.52 -6.78
CA ILE A 132 12.02 1.56 -7.68
C ILE A 132 13.00 2.69 -7.34
N PRO A 133 12.59 3.95 -7.09
CA PRO A 133 13.53 5.02 -6.77
C PRO A 133 14.31 4.81 -5.47
N PHE A 134 13.84 3.94 -4.58
CA PHE A 134 14.44 3.70 -3.27
C PHE A 134 15.45 2.56 -3.26
N ILE A 135 15.38 1.59 -4.19
CA ILE A 135 16.23 0.39 -4.18
C ILE A 135 17.73 0.68 -4.26
N HIS A 136 18.11 1.78 -4.92
CA HIS A 136 19.50 2.18 -5.13
C HIS A 136 20.01 3.11 -4.03
N ARG A 137 19.15 3.52 -3.11
CA ARG A 137 19.57 4.37 -1.99
C ARG A 137 20.31 3.56 -0.93
N GLU A 138 21.26 4.21 -0.29
CA GLU A 138 21.96 3.65 0.88
C GLU A 138 21.14 3.87 2.16
N GLY A 139 21.49 3.15 3.23
CA GLY A 139 20.80 3.23 4.50
C GLY A 139 19.52 2.39 4.62
N THR A 140 18.76 2.65 5.67
CA THR A 140 17.60 1.83 6.09
C THR A 140 16.47 1.86 5.07
N VAL A 141 16.17 3.03 4.49
CA VAL A 141 15.12 3.20 3.47
C VAL A 141 15.41 2.32 2.25
N GLY A 142 16.65 2.37 1.74
CA GLY A 142 17.02 1.54 0.61
C GLY A 142 17.04 0.05 0.95
N GLN A 143 17.43 -0.32 2.17
CA GLN A 143 17.37 -1.71 2.61
C GLN A 143 15.92 -2.23 2.67
N GLN A 144 15.00 -1.47 3.28
CA GLN A 144 13.59 -1.85 3.34
C GLN A 144 12.95 -1.93 1.95
N ALA A 145 13.33 -1.05 1.03
CA ALA A 145 12.86 -1.12 -0.36
C ALA A 145 13.34 -2.39 -1.07
N ARG A 146 14.60 -2.80 -0.85
CA ARG A 146 15.14 -4.07 -1.36
C ARG A 146 14.45 -5.28 -0.73
N ASP A 147 14.18 -5.25 0.57
CA ASP A 147 13.44 -6.32 1.25
C ASP A 147 12.00 -6.43 0.72
N ALA A 148 11.34 -5.29 0.49
CA ALA A 148 10.00 -5.25 -0.12
C ALA A 148 10.01 -5.86 -1.53
N LEU A 149 11.05 -5.57 -2.31
CA LEU A 149 11.21 -6.13 -3.64
C LEU A 149 11.38 -7.66 -3.63
N LEU A 150 12.02 -8.24 -2.62
CA LEU A 150 12.15 -9.69 -2.51
C LEU A 150 10.78 -10.38 -2.40
N PHE A 151 9.83 -9.79 -1.67
CA PHE A 151 8.45 -10.28 -1.62
C PHE A 151 7.79 -10.26 -3.00
N ILE A 152 7.97 -9.17 -3.75
CA ILE A 152 7.41 -9.02 -5.10
C ILE A 152 8.04 -10.02 -6.08
N MET A 153 9.35 -10.23 -6.00
CA MET A 153 10.05 -11.21 -6.82
C MET A 153 9.58 -12.63 -6.52
N SER A 154 9.32 -12.96 -5.26
CA SER A 154 8.74 -14.26 -4.90
C SER A 154 7.35 -14.46 -5.52
N LEU A 155 6.51 -13.42 -5.51
CA LEU A 155 5.19 -13.44 -6.15
C LEU A 155 5.27 -13.63 -7.67
N SER A 156 6.29 -13.06 -8.32
CA SER A 156 6.47 -13.17 -9.77
C SER A 156 6.71 -14.61 -10.25
N ALA A 157 7.26 -15.47 -9.39
CA ALA A 157 7.45 -16.89 -9.72
C ALA A 157 6.11 -17.63 -9.91
N GLU A 158 5.06 -17.16 -9.24
CA GLU A 158 3.74 -17.82 -9.19
C GLU A 158 2.67 -17.05 -9.97
N ASN A 159 2.87 -15.74 -10.21
CA ASN A 159 1.92 -14.87 -10.89
C ASN A 159 2.52 -14.24 -12.16
N LYS A 160 2.10 -14.73 -13.33
CA LYS A 160 2.57 -14.26 -14.65
C LYS A 160 2.30 -12.77 -14.91
N VAL A 161 1.23 -12.20 -14.33
CA VAL A 161 0.92 -10.78 -14.52
C VAL A 161 1.96 -9.91 -13.81
N VAL A 162 2.34 -10.30 -12.58
CA VAL A 162 3.42 -9.65 -11.83
C VAL A 162 4.76 -9.84 -12.54
N ALA A 163 5.05 -11.05 -13.01
CA ALA A 163 6.28 -11.35 -13.74
C ALA A 163 6.44 -10.50 -15.01
N ASN A 164 5.41 -10.42 -15.84
CA ASN A 164 5.44 -9.62 -17.07
C ASN A 164 5.61 -8.14 -16.75
N HIS A 165 4.96 -7.64 -15.70
CA HIS A 165 5.13 -6.24 -15.31
C HIS A 165 6.57 -5.92 -14.87
N ILE A 166 7.18 -6.77 -14.04
CA ILE A 166 8.57 -6.61 -13.63
C ILE A 166 9.47 -6.62 -14.86
N ALA A 167 9.30 -7.59 -15.77
CA ALA A 167 10.12 -7.69 -16.98
C ALA A 167 10.01 -6.47 -17.91
N GLU A 168 8.81 -5.90 -18.07
CA GLU A 168 8.56 -4.86 -19.08
C GLU A 168 8.69 -3.42 -18.56
N ASN A 169 8.41 -3.17 -17.28
CA ASN A 169 8.24 -1.81 -16.76
C ASN A 169 9.27 -1.43 -15.70
N THR A 170 10.05 -2.38 -15.23
CA THR A 170 11.10 -2.09 -14.27
C THR A 170 12.46 -2.31 -14.90
N TYR A 171 13.28 -1.25 -14.93
CA TYR A 171 14.66 -1.28 -15.46
C TYR A 171 15.62 -2.06 -14.54
N PHE A 172 15.14 -3.11 -13.85
CA PHE A 172 15.98 -3.96 -13.01
C PHE A 172 17.06 -4.69 -13.82
N CYS A 173 16.80 -4.94 -15.11
CA CYS A 173 17.82 -5.40 -16.04
C CYS A 173 18.32 -4.23 -16.91
N PRO A 174 19.63 -3.97 -16.96
CA PRO A 174 20.17 -3.05 -17.95
C PRO A 174 19.89 -3.62 -19.34
N PHE A 175 19.54 -2.76 -20.30
CA PHE A 175 19.28 -3.12 -21.70
C PHE A 175 20.44 -3.90 -22.33
N ASN A 176 20.42 -5.22 -22.16
CA ASN A 176 20.86 -6.29 -23.06
C ASN A 176 21.13 -7.58 -22.25
N LYS A 177 20.38 -8.63 -22.62
CA LYS A 177 20.48 -10.04 -22.21
C LYS A 177 19.91 -10.41 -20.83
N CYS A 178 18.62 -10.74 -20.84
CA CYS A 178 18.13 -12.00 -20.28
C CYS A 178 17.48 -12.79 -21.41
#